data_AF-A0A2H0HP58-F1
#
_entry.id   AF-A0A2H0HP58-F1
#
_cell.length_a   1.000
_cell.length_b   1.000
_cell.length_c   1.000
_cell.angle_alpha   90.00
_cell.angle_beta   90.00
_cell.angle_gamma   90.00
#
_symmetry.space_group_name_H-M   'P 1'
#
loop_
_entity.id
_entity.type
_entity.pdbx_description
1 polymer ?
#
loop_
_entity_poly.entity_id
_entity_poly.type
_entity_poly.pdbx_seq_one_letter_code
_entity_poly.pdbx_strand_id
1 'polypeptide(L)'
;MIESDFFITPADYHSDLSALRAVRETVFVHEQQVPIEEEWDALDPLSSHVLARDNAHRPIATGRLTPERKIGRMAVLSEWRGRGVGNALLQHLIDVARSRGWPEVSLHAQVDAIGFYQRAGFVACGEPFIEAGIRHQAMRKALQPLATTAHTRTLRPASTPARTVETLAQAIEATCALIAGARSGLGIYSRDLDPELLAHSEVLAALRRFAIAHPHAEVRLLVHDPEHVVLAGHPLLTLAQRLPSRFAFRSPNEAVDRQYAGAYLFSDQGGFYHRPLGSRYEGEASVCAPARARQLGNTFDPIWERSRLCNEFRVLAI
;
A
#
# COMPACT_ATOMS: atom_id res chain seq x y z
N MET A 1 24.17 3.77 5.82
CA MET A 1 22.74 4.11 5.90
C MET A 1 22.57 4.88 7.19
N ILE A 2 22.13 6.14 7.14
CA ILE A 2 21.77 6.89 8.35
C ILE A 2 20.43 6.30 8.77
N GLU A 3 20.37 5.67 9.95
CA GLU A 3 19.10 5.25 10.54
C GLU A 3 18.20 6.49 10.65
N SER A 4 17.04 6.46 10.02
CA SER A 4 16.05 7.53 10.16
C SER A 4 15.41 7.41 11.54
N ASP A 5 15.46 8.48 12.34
CA ASP A 5 14.92 8.55 13.73
C ASP A 5 13.39 8.39 13.84
N PHE A 6 12.71 8.22 12.71
CA PHE A 6 11.26 8.11 12.61
C PHE A 6 10.86 7.27 11.40
N PHE A 7 9.61 6.79 11.42
CA PHE A 7 8.97 6.10 10.30
C PHE A 7 7.57 6.66 10.04
N ILE A 8 7.09 6.53 8.80
CA ILE A 8 5.76 7.01 8.38
C ILE A 8 4.89 5.81 8.05
N THR A 9 3.67 5.82 8.57
CA THR A 9 2.65 4.81 8.27
C THR A 9 1.34 5.50 7.85
N PRO A 10 0.57 4.86 6.95
CA PRO A 10 -0.85 5.19 6.82
C PRO A 10 -1.54 5.09 8.18
N ALA A 11 -2.48 5.98 8.45
CA ALA A 11 -3.27 6.02 9.68
C ALA A 11 -4.75 5.79 9.36
N ASP A 12 -5.40 4.90 10.11
CA ASP A 12 -6.84 4.73 10.03
C ASP A 12 -7.52 5.73 10.97
N TYR A 13 -8.48 6.49 10.44
CA TYR A 13 -9.04 7.64 11.16
C TYR A 13 -9.66 7.26 12.51
N HIS A 14 -10.33 6.11 12.61
CA HIS A 14 -11.04 5.71 13.82
C HIS A 14 -10.08 5.14 14.87
N SER A 15 -9.20 4.22 14.45
CA SER A 15 -8.28 3.54 15.37
C SER A 15 -7.10 4.41 15.80
N ASP A 16 -6.62 5.32 14.93
CA ASP A 16 -5.52 6.24 15.23
C ASP A 16 -6.00 7.63 15.70
N LEU A 17 -7.31 7.83 15.94
CA LEU A 17 -7.88 9.14 16.28
C LEU A 17 -7.16 9.81 17.46
N SER A 18 -6.80 9.06 18.49
CA SER A 18 -6.10 9.55 19.66
C SER A 18 -4.70 10.08 19.32
N ALA A 19 -3.97 9.41 18.44
CA ALA A 19 -2.65 9.82 17.97
C ALA A 19 -2.73 11.03 17.03
N LEU A 20 -3.72 11.06 16.13
CA LEU A 20 -4.01 12.21 15.27
C LEU A 20 -4.34 13.46 16.11
N ARG A 21 -5.20 13.30 17.13
CA ARG A 21 -5.56 14.35 18.09
C ARG A 21 -4.35 14.89 18.83
N ALA A 22 -3.55 14.01 19.42
CA ALA A 22 -2.38 14.40 20.22
C ALA A 22 -1.45 15.35 19.46
N VAL A 23 -1.18 15.07 18.18
CA VAL A 23 -0.32 15.94 17.36
C VAL A 23 -1.06 17.20 16.91
N ARG A 24 -2.29 17.09 16.41
CA ARG A 24 -3.05 18.22 15.85
C ARG A 24 -3.42 19.25 16.92
N GLU A 25 -3.88 18.82 18.08
CA GLU A 25 -4.22 19.73 19.18
C GLU A 25 -2.97 20.46 19.70
N THR A 26 -1.83 19.77 19.83
CA THR A 26 -0.56 20.40 20.23
C THR A 26 -0.13 21.50 19.24
N VAL A 27 -0.24 21.25 17.94
CA VAL A 27 0.25 22.21 16.93
C VAL A 27 -0.80 23.27 16.59
N PHE A 28 -2.04 22.89 16.29
CA PHE A 28 -3.05 23.84 15.81
C PHE A 28 -3.73 24.58 16.96
N VAL A 29 -4.15 23.88 18.02
CA VAL A 29 -4.88 24.50 19.13
C VAL A 29 -3.93 25.19 20.09
N HIS A 30 -2.93 24.46 20.63
CA HIS A 30 -2.05 25.01 21.67
C HIS A 30 -1.00 25.98 21.13
N GLU A 31 -0.40 25.70 19.98
CA GLU A 31 0.66 26.55 19.42
C GLU A 31 0.10 27.65 18.50
N GLN A 32 -0.75 27.29 17.52
CA GLN A 32 -1.26 28.24 16.53
C GLN A 32 -2.57 28.93 16.92
N GLN A 33 -3.15 28.57 18.08
CA GLN A 33 -4.37 29.18 18.62
C GLN A 33 -5.59 29.06 17.69
N VAL A 34 -5.67 27.97 16.91
CA VAL A 34 -6.85 27.62 16.12
C VAL A 34 -7.96 27.16 17.08
N PRO A 35 -9.20 27.66 16.96
CA PRO A 35 -10.33 27.20 17.77
C PRO A 35 -10.54 25.68 17.63
N ILE A 36 -10.73 24.98 18.75
CA ILE A 36 -10.84 23.51 18.76
C ILE A 36 -12.04 23.01 17.96
N GLU A 37 -13.12 23.80 17.93
CA GLU A 37 -14.32 23.56 17.13
C GLU A 37 -14.10 23.67 15.61
N GLU A 38 -13.08 24.41 15.16
CA GLU A 38 -12.72 24.55 13.73
C GLU A 38 -11.68 23.51 13.28
N GLU A 39 -11.02 22.85 14.23
CA GLU A 39 -9.95 21.90 13.93
C GLU A 39 -10.47 20.64 13.23
N TRP A 40 -11.64 20.15 13.64
CA TRP A 40 -12.25 18.90 13.16
C TRP A 40 -13.39 19.19 12.19
N ASP A 41 -13.37 18.53 11.03
CA ASP A 41 -14.37 18.75 9.99
C ASP A 41 -15.01 17.44 9.48
N ALA A 42 -16.06 17.58 8.65
CA ALA A 42 -16.79 16.45 8.10
C ALA A 42 -15.96 15.61 7.09
N LEU A 43 -14.83 16.12 6.61
CA LEU A 43 -13.94 15.42 5.68
C LEU A 43 -12.91 14.56 6.41
N ASP A 44 -12.71 14.75 7.72
CA ASP A 44 -11.76 13.97 8.51
C ASP A 44 -12.00 12.45 8.39
N PRO A 45 -13.22 11.91 8.56
CA PRO A 45 -13.48 10.47 8.40
C PRO A 45 -13.31 9.95 6.97
N LEU A 46 -13.36 10.84 5.97
CA LEU A 46 -13.30 10.48 4.54
C LEU A 46 -11.90 10.64 3.95
N SER A 47 -10.97 11.21 4.71
CA SER A 47 -9.63 11.55 4.26
C SER A 47 -8.66 10.40 4.50
N SER A 48 -7.59 10.36 3.70
CA SER A 48 -6.45 9.51 4.02
C SER A 48 -5.51 10.25 4.94
N HIS A 49 -5.18 9.61 6.07
CA HIS A 49 -4.30 10.18 7.08
C HIS A 49 -2.95 9.47 7.06
N VAL A 50 -1.91 10.19 7.45
CA VAL A 50 -0.56 9.65 7.64
C VAL A 50 -0.07 10.06 9.03
N LEU A 51 0.63 9.16 9.70
CA LEU A 51 1.29 9.41 10.97
C LEU A 51 2.79 9.18 10.83
N ALA A 52 3.58 10.10 11.35
CA ALA A 52 4.98 9.84 11.64
C ALA A 52 5.12 9.46 13.11
N ARG A 53 5.90 8.41 13.38
CA ARG A 53 6.23 7.97 14.73
C ARG A 53 7.73 7.86 14.90
N ASP A 54 8.22 8.18 16.10
CA ASP A 54 9.62 7.95 16.45
C ASP A 54 9.92 6.48 16.72
N ASN A 55 11.18 6.14 16.99
CA ASN A 55 11.60 4.76 17.31
C ASN A 55 10.94 4.19 18.57
N ALA A 56 10.36 5.03 19.43
CA ALA A 56 9.57 4.62 20.60
C ALA A 56 8.06 4.54 20.29
N HIS A 57 7.67 4.59 19.01
CA HIS A 57 6.29 4.56 18.51
C HIS A 57 5.40 5.74 18.92
N ARG A 58 5.98 6.83 19.44
CA ARG A 58 5.23 8.03 19.82
C ARG A 58 4.85 8.82 18.57
N PRO A 59 3.61 9.35 18.46
CA PRO A 59 3.21 10.16 17.30
C PRO A 59 3.88 11.52 17.36
N ILE A 60 4.59 11.87 16.28
CA ILE A 60 5.41 13.10 16.22
C ILE A 60 4.94 14.07 15.12
N ALA A 61 4.20 13.57 14.14
CA ALA A 61 3.67 14.39 13.06
C ALA A 61 2.49 13.71 12.37
N THR A 62 1.64 14.48 11.70
CA THR A 62 0.51 13.99 10.91
C THR A 62 0.24 14.88 9.71
N GLY A 63 -0.53 14.34 8.76
CA GLY A 63 -1.07 15.05 7.60
C GLY A 63 -2.24 14.28 7.02
N ARG A 64 -3.07 14.97 6.23
CA ARG A 64 -4.19 14.32 5.54
C ARG A 64 -4.31 14.74 4.07
N LEU A 65 -4.91 13.85 3.29
CA LEU A 65 -5.32 14.06 1.90
C LEU A 65 -6.83 13.82 1.78
N THR A 66 -7.58 14.87 1.45
CA THR A 66 -9.04 14.80 1.32
C THR A 66 -9.48 14.18 -0.01
N PRO A 67 -10.73 13.70 -0.12
CA PRO A 67 -11.33 13.31 -1.41
C PRO A 67 -11.33 14.43 -2.47
N GLU A 68 -11.34 15.67 -2.02
CA GLU A 68 -11.28 16.89 -2.86
C GLU A 68 -9.86 17.19 -3.37
N ARG A 69 -8.92 16.27 -3.19
CA ARG A 69 -7.52 16.40 -3.62
C ARG A 69 -6.76 17.50 -2.91
N LYS A 70 -7.19 17.85 -1.70
CA LYS A 70 -6.56 18.86 -0.85
C LYS A 70 -5.68 18.20 0.20
N ILE A 71 -4.41 18.61 0.24
CA ILE A 71 -3.51 18.29 1.35
C ILE A 71 -3.71 19.32 2.45
N GLY A 72 -3.84 18.85 3.68
CA GLY A 72 -4.10 19.71 4.83
C GLY A 72 -3.77 19.02 6.14
N ARG A 73 -4.02 19.74 7.25
CA ARG A 73 -3.74 19.27 8.63
C ARG A 73 -2.32 18.74 8.81
N MET A 74 -1.37 19.35 8.09
CA MET A 74 0.06 19.06 8.20
C MET A 74 0.58 19.63 9.52
N ALA A 75 0.93 18.76 10.46
CA ALA A 75 1.39 19.14 11.79
C ALA A 75 2.64 18.33 12.16
N VAL A 76 3.68 19.02 12.63
CA VAL A 76 4.92 18.41 13.14
C VAL A 76 5.22 19.03 14.50
N LEU A 77 5.42 18.20 15.51
CA LEU A 77 5.83 18.67 16.85
C LEU A 77 7.13 19.49 16.75
N SER A 78 7.22 20.58 17.52
CA SER A 78 8.30 21.56 17.43
C SER A 78 9.71 20.96 17.52
N GLU A 79 9.90 19.99 18.41
CA GLU A 79 11.17 19.28 18.63
C GLU A 79 11.63 18.41 17.43
N TRP A 80 10.71 18.06 16.52
CA TRP A 80 10.95 17.24 15.33
C TRP A 80 11.03 18.04 14.03
N ARG A 81 10.84 19.36 14.09
CA ARG A 81 10.98 20.25 12.93
C ARG A 81 12.45 20.35 12.50
N GLY A 82 12.67 20.66 11.22
CA GLY A 82 14.02 20.74 10.64
C GLY A 82 14.69 19.38 10.38
N ARG A 83 14.09 18.26 10.81
CA ARG A 83 14.64 16.90 10.63
C ARG A 83 14.10 16.16 9.40
N GLY A 84 13.43 16.86 8.49
CA GLY A 84 12.85 16.27 7.27
C GLY A 84 11.50 15.56 7.44
N VAL A 85 10.95 15.47 8.66
CA VAL A 85 9.65 14.80 8.94
C VAL A 85 8.50 15.36 8.09
N GLY A 86 8.35 16.68 8.05
CA GLY A 86 7.29 17.32 7.26
C GLY A 86 7.42 17.04 5.76
N ASN A 87 8.66 17.01 5.23
CA ASN A 87 8.90 16.67 3.83
C ASN A 87 8.52 15.22 3.54
N ALA A 88 8.86 14.30 4.45
CA ALA A 88 8.53 12.89 4.30
C ALA A 88 7.01 12.64 4.36
N LEU A 89 6.27 13.34 5.24
CA LEU A 89 4.79 13.31 5.26
C LEU A 89 4.18 13.83 3.96
N LEU A 90 4.64 15.01 3.51
CA LEU A 90 4.14 15.63 2.29
C LEU A 90 4.39 14.73 1.08
N GLN A 91 5.58 14.13 1.00
CA GLN A 91 5.93 13.21 -0.08
C GLN A 91 5.03 11.97 -0.06
N HIS A 92 4.76 11.38 1.12
CA HIS A 92 3.84 10.26 1.24
C HIS A 92 2.43 10.60 0.75
N LEU A 93 1.88 11.77 1.11
CA LEU A 93 0.56 12.19 0.66
C LEU A 93 0.50 12.47 -0.84
N ILE A 94 1.57 13.05 -1.41
CA ILE A 94 1.72 13.20 -2.85
C ILE A 94 1.73 11.84 -3.54
N ASP A 95 2.43 10.86 -2.96
CA ASP A 95 2.52 9.51 -3.51
C ASP A 95 1.19 8.76 -3.44
N VAL A 96 0.38 8.97 -2.40
CA VAL A 96 -1.02 8.50 -2.34
C VAL A 96 -1.88 9.17 -3.42
N ALA A 97 -1.77 10.49 -3.61
CA ALA A 97 -2.52 11.17 -4.69
C ALA A 97 -2.10 10.68 -6.08
N ARG A 98 -0.80 10.45 -6.26
CA ARG A 98 -0.21 9.92 -7.48
C ARG A 98 -0.64 8.47 -7.76
N SER A 99 -0.71 7.60 -6.76
CA SER A 99 -1.17 6.22 -6.93
C SER A 99 -2.66 6.14 -7.32
N ARG A 100 -3.45 7.15 -6.92
CA ARG A 100 -4.84 7.36 -7.38
C ARG A 100 -4.94 7.93 -8.80
N GLY A 101 -3.82 8.20 -9.46
CA GLY A 101 -3.78 8.77 -10.80
C GLY A 101 -4.28 10.22 -10.86
N TRP A 102 -4.22 10.95 -9.74
CA TRP A 102 -4.67 12.35 -9.73
C TRP A 102 -3.67 13.24 -10.49
N PRO A 103 -4.15 14.10 -11.39
CA PRO A 103 -3.29 14.97 -12.19
C PRO A 103 -2.74 16.16 -11.38
N GLU A 104 -3.34 16.46 -10.24
CA GLU A 104 -2.93 17.55 -9.36
C GLU A 104 -3.42 17.34 -7.93
N VAL A 105 -2.75 18.04 -7.00
CA VAL A 105 -3.21 18.27 -5.63
C VAL A 105 -3.13 19.76 -5.31
N SER A 106 -3.99 20.19 -4.39
CA SER A 106 -4.04 21.56 -3.89
C SER A 106 -3.79 21.60 -2.38
N LEU A 107 -3.43 22.78 -1.87
CA LEU A 107 -3.36 23.05 -0.44
C LEU A 107 -3.56 24.54 -0.19
N HIS A 108 -3.87 24.88 1.06
CA HIS A 108 -3.81 26.24 1.55
C HIS A 108 -2.57 26.33 2.44
N ALA A 109 -1.53 27.01 1.96
CA ALA A 109 -0.30 27.18 2.71
C ALA A 109 -0.41 28.39 3.62
N GLN A 110 -0.09 28.25 4.90
CA GLN A 110 0.22 29.42 5.74
C GLN A 110 1.36 30.20 5.11
N VAL A 111 1.32 31.54 5.19
CA VAL A 111 2.33 32.41 4.51
C VAL A 111 3.77 32.01 4.87
N ASP A 112 4.02 31.67 6.13
CA ASP A 112 5.35 31.25 6.62
C ASP A 112 5.80 29.89 6.06
N ALA A 113 4.85 29.05 5.65
CA ALA A 113 5.10 27.73 5.08
C ALA A 113 5.19 27.72 3.55
N ILE A 114 4.94 28.85 2.86
CA ILE A 114 4.98 28.93 1.38
C ILE A 114 6.31 28.40 0.85
N GLY A 115 7.45 28.83 1.42
CA GLY A 115 8.77 28.38 0.99
C GLY A 115 8.99 26.87 1.12
N PHE A 116 8.36 26.23 2.12
CA PHE A 116 8.40 24.78 2.27
C PHE A 116 7.68 24.06 1.11
N TYR A 117 6.48 24.51 0.76
CA TYR A 117 5.71 23.91 -0.33
C TYR A 117 6.29 24.25 -1.72
N GLN A 118 6.86 25.44 -1.89
CA GLN A 118 7.58 25.81 -3.12
C GLN A 118 8.77 24.89 -3.39
N ARG A 119 9.58 24.58 -2.37
CA ARG A 119 10.68 23.59 -2.50
C ARG A 119 10.17 22.20 -2.86
N ALA A 120 8.95 21.86 -2.43
CA ALA A 120 8.27 20.64 -2.83
C ALA A 120 7.59 20.75 -4.20
N GLY A 121 7.73 21.85 -4.94
CA GLY A 121 7.20 22.02 -6.30
C GLY A 121 5.74 22.47 -6.39
N PHE A 122 5.16 23.00 -5.31
CA PHE A 122 3.87 23.68 -5.38
C PHE A 122 4.04 25.12 -5.90
N VAL A 123 3.07 25.57 -6.69
CA VAL A 123 2.99 26.92 -7.24
C VAL A 123 1.84 27.66 -6.56
N ALA A 124 2.07 28.89 -6.13
CA ALA A 124 1.03 29.74 -5.55
C ALA A 124 -0.01 30.14 -6.61
N CYS A 125 -1.28 30.22 -6.21
CA CYS A 125 -2.41 30.55 -7.06
C CYS A 125 -3.33 31.52 -6.34
N GLY A 126 -3.76 32.59 -7.02
CA GLY A 126 -4.67 33.60 -6.45
C GLY A 126 -4.01 34.54 -5.43
N GLU A 127 -4.82 35.30 -4.72
CA GLU A 127 -4.39 36.25 -3.67
C GLU A 127 -4.39 35.60 -2.28
N PRO A 128 -3.58 36.11 -1.32
CA PRO A 128 -3.62 35.64 0.06
C PRO A 128 -4.98 35.92 0.72
N PHE A 129 -5.45 35.02 1.58
CA PHE A 129 -6.71 35.14 2.32
C PHE A 129 -6.54 34.72 3.78
N ILE A 130 -7.55 34.96 4.61
CA ILE A 130 -7.58 34.56 6.02
C ILE A 130 -8.41 33.28 6.17
N GLU A 131 -7.88 32.29 6.87
CA GLU A 131 -8.56 31.04 7.24
C GLU A 131 -8.16 30.72 8.69
N ALA A 132 -9.16 30.52 9.57
CA ALA A 132 -8.97 30.34 11.01
C ALA A 132 -8.05 31.40 11.68
N GLY A 133 -8.19 32.67 11.27
CA GLY A 133 -7.39 33.78 11.79
C GLY A 133 -5.95 33.88 11.25
N ILE A 134 -5.52 32.95 10.40
CA ILE A 134 -4.15 32.88 9.86
C ILE A 134 -4.15 33.24 8.37
N ARG A 135 -3.12 33.97 7.94
CA ARG A 135 -2.92 34.26 6.51
C ARG A 135 -2.47 33.02 5.75
N HIS A 136 -3.22 32.69 4.72
CA HIS A 136 -2.98 31.58 3.82
C HIS A 136 -2.88 32.04 2.36
N GLN A 137 -2.25 31.21 1.54
CA GLN A 137 -2.21 31.33 0.09
C GLN A 137 -2.55 29.97 -0.51
N ALA A 138 -3.47 29.93 -1.47
CA ALA A 138 -3.75 28.70 -2.19
C ALA A 138 -2.53 28.32 -3.05
N MET A 139 -2.18 27.05 -3.05
CA MET A 139 -1.11 26.51 -3.89
C MET A 139 -1.55 25.20 -4.55
N ARG A 140 -1.03 24.94 -5.74
CA ARG A 140 -1.29 23.70 -6.49
C ARG A 140 0.01 23.09 -6.96
N LYS A 141 0.01 21.77 -7.06
CA LYS A 141 1.11 21.02 -7.68
C LYS A 141 0.51 20.11 -8.74
N ALA A 142 0.93 20.33 -9.98
CA ALA A 142 0.73 19.35 -11.03
C ALA A 142 1.48 18.08 -10.64
N LEU A 143 0.74 16.99 -10.57
CA LEU A 143 1.31 15.69 -10.34
C LEU A 143 1.52 15.04 -11.69
N GLN A 144 2.78 14.75 -12.00
CA GLN A 144 3.00 13.54 -12.76
C GLN A 144 2.52 12.42 -11.85
N PRO A 145 1.56 11.58 -12.29
CA PRO A 145 1.27 10.34 -11.60
C PRO A 145 2.63 9.71 -11.26
N LEU A 146 2.74 9.10 -10.08
CA LEU A 146 3.77 8.08 -9.87
C LEU A 146 3.66 7.23 -11.13
N ALA A 147 4.78 6.79 -11.67
CA ALA A 147 4.69 5.81 -12.72
C ALA A 147 4.03 4.52 -12.17
N THR A 148 2.70 4.47 -11.94
CA THR A 148 1.84 3.61 -12.75
C THR A 148 2.46 3.77 -14.10
N THR A 149 3.09 2.73 -14.62
CA THR A 149 3.66 2.69 -15.95
C THR A 149 2.68 3.31 -16.96
N ALA A 150 2.67 4.63 -17.03
CA ALA A 150 2.07 5.46 -18.03
C ALA A 150 3.11 5.33 -19.10
N HIS A 151 2.97 4.21 -19.79
CA HIS A 151 2.93 4.20 -21.22
C HIS A 151 3.37 5.55 -21.77
N THR A 152 4.68 5.68 -22.01
CA THR A 152 5.07 5.94 -23.38
C THR A 152 4.02 5.24 -24.24
N ARG A 153 3.38 5.94 -25.17
CA ARG A 153 2.60 5.26 -26.18
C ARG A 153 3.54 4.45 -27.11
N THR A 154 4.52 3.73 -26.55
CA THR A 154 4.79 2.35 -26.92
C THR A 154 3.46 1.64 -26.76
N LEU A 155 2.96 1.08 -27.85
CA LEU A 155 1.84 0.16 -27.87
C LEU A 155 1.82 -0.63 -26.55
N ARG A 156 0.68 -0.64 -25.82
CA ARG A 156 0.44 -1.69 -24.81
C ARG A 156 0.90 -2.98 -25.47
N PRO A 157 1.82 -3.77 -24.89
CA PRO A 157 2.01 -5.12 -25.40
C PRO A 157 0.60 -5.71 -25.53
N ALA A 158 0.27 -6.19 -26.72
CA ALA A 158 -1.05 -6.69 -26.99
C ALA A 158 -1.39 -7.69 -25.88
N SER A 159 -2.58 -7.57 -25.29
CA SER A 159 -3.03 -8.49 -24.25
C SER A 159 -2.74 -9.90 -24.73
N THR A 160 -1.95 -10.63 -23.97
CA THR A 160 -1.66 -12.02 -24.32
C THR A 160 -2.92 -12.82 -23.99
N PRO A 161 -3.49 -13.57 -24.95
CA PRO A 161 -4.68 -14.36 -24.68
C PRO A 161 -4.41 -15.31 -23.52
N ALA A 162 -5.42 -15.53 -22.69
CA ALA A 162 -5.32 -16.50 -21.62
C ALA A 162 -5.11 -17.89 -22.23
N ARG A 163 -4.12 -18.61 -21.71
CA ARG A 163 -3.90 -20.02 -22.01
C ARG A 163 -4.56 -20.87 -20.93
N THR A 164 -5.13 -21.99 -21.33
CA THR A 164 -5.60 -23.00 -20.39
C THR A 164 -4.39 -23.66 -19.73
N VAL A 165 -4.50 -23.87 -18.42
CA VAL A 165 -3.56 -24.65 -17.62
C VAL A 165 -4.32 -25.86 -17.12
N GLU A 166 -3.80 -27.06 -17.36
CA GLU A 166 -4.46 -28.33 -17.01
C GLU A 166 -3.60 -29.20 -16.10
N THR A 167 -2.29 -28.96 -16.06
CA THR A 167 -1.32 -29.78 -15.31
C THR A 167 -0.52 -28.95 -14.33
N LEU A 168 0.05 -29.60 -13.30
CA LEU A 168 0.96 -28.97 -12.35
C LEU A 168 2.18 -28.34 -13.05
N ALA A 169 2.76 -29.03 -14.04
CA ALA A 169 3.92 -28.52 -14.79
C ALA A 169 3.59 -27.19 -15.51
N GLN A 170 2.42 -27.13 -16.17
CA GLN A 170 1.94 -25.89 -16.80
C GLN A 170 1.63 -24.79 -15.78
N ALA A 171 1.12 -25.16 -14.59
CA ALA A 171 0.86 -24.24 -13.50
C ALA A 171 2.15 -23.64 -12.92
N ILE A 172 3.19 -24.46 -12.74
CA ILE A 172 4.54 -24.02 -12.32
C ILE A 172 5.10 -23.05 -13.35
N GLU A 173 5.08 -23.41 -14.64
CA GLU A 173 5.58 -22.56 -15.72
C GLU A 173 4.83 -21.22 -15.77
N ALA A 174 3.50 -21.25 -15.70
CA ALA A 174 2.67 -20.04 -15.69
C ALA A 174 2.97 -19.16 -14.47
N THR A 175 3.05 -19.75 -13.29
CA THR A 175 3.34 -19.05 -12.03
C THR A 175 4.73 -18.40 -12.07
N CYS A 176 5.76 -19.11 -12.54
CA CYS A 176 7.10 -18.57 -12.71
C CYS A 176 7.15 -17.40 -13.70
N ALA A 177 6.47 -17.53 -14.84
CA ALA A 177 6.39 -16.46 -15.85
C ALA A 177 5.68 -15.22 -15.30
N LEU A 178 4.62 -15.41 -14.50
CA LEU A 178 3.89 -14.33 -13.84
C LEU A 178 4.75 -13.59 -12.82
N ILE A 179 5.46 -14.32 -11.96
CA ILE A 179 6.35 -13.72 -10.95
C ILE A 179 7.50 -12.96 -11.63
N ALA A 180 8.06 -13.49 -12.71
CA ALA A 180 9.13 -12.85 -13.46
C ALA A 180 8.69 -11.55 -14.15
N GLY A 181 7.41 -11.44 -14.52
CA GLY A 181 6.83 -10.24 -15.13
C GLY A 181 6.35 -9.18 -14.13
N ALA A 182 6.29 -9.49 -12.83
CA ALA A 182 5.85 -8.56 -11.79
C ALA A 182 6.94 -7.52 -11.47
N ARG A 183 6.54 -6.30 -11.10
CA ARG A 183 7.48 -5.20 -10.84
C ARG A 183 7.51 -4.79 -9.37
N SER A 184 6.37 -4.77 -8.70
CA SER A 184 6.33 -4.38 -7.27
C SER A 184 5.29 -5.12 -6.45
N GLY A 185 4.27 -5.72 -7.06
CA GLY A 185 3.17 -6.31 -6.31
C GLY A 185 2.75 -7.67 -6.84
N LEU A 186 2.66 -8.63 -5.93
CA LEU A 186 2.02 -9.93 -6.16
C LEU A 186 0.92 -10.15 -5.12
N GLY A 187 -0.25 -10.58 -5.58
CA GLY A 187 -1.34 -11.02 -4.72
C GLY A 187 -1.63 -12.51 -4.95
N ILE A 188 -1.67 -13.28 -3.88
CA ILE A 188 -1.94 -14.73 -3.90
C ILE A 188 -3.11 -15.02 -2.98
N TYR A 189 -4.14 -15.65 -3.53
CA TYR A 189 -5.26 -16.20 -2.78
C TYR A 189 -5.20 -17.72 -2.87
N SER A 190 -4.94 -18.38 -1.75
CA SER A 190 -4.83 -19.84 -1.68
C SER A 190 -5.42 -20.34 -0.37
N ARG A 191 -5.87 -21.60 -0.34
CA ARG A 191 -6.41 -22.20 0.89
C ARG A 191 -5.30 -22.53 1.88
N ASP A 192 -4.26 -23.18 1.39
CA ASP A 192 -3.19 -23.85 2.15
C ASP A 192 -1.80 -23.60 1.54
N LEU A 193 -1.66 -22.50 0.79
CA LEU A 193 -0.47 -22.17 0.01
C LEU A 193 -0.11 -23.18 -1.10
N ASP A 194 -1.03 -24.06 -1.53
CA ASP A 194 -0.80 -24.98 -2.66
C ASP A 194 0.52 -25.77 -2.52
N PRO A 195 0.57 -26.79 -1.65
CA PRO A 195 1.81 -27.42 -1.19
C PRO A 195 2.66 -28.09 -2.27
N GLU A 196 2.14 -28.34 -3.48
CA GLU A 196 2.96 -28.82 -4.60
C GLU A 196 3.39 -27.68 -5.54
N LEU A 197 2.61 -26.60 -5.65
CA LEU A 197 2.86 -25.50 -6.57
C LEU A 197 3.76 -24.42 -5.96
N LEU A 198 3.37 -23.83 -4.81
CA LEU A 198 4.17 -22.76 -4.20
C LEU A 198 5.36 -23.29 -3.40
N ALA A 199 5.37 -24.58 -3.07
CA ALA A 199 6.56 -25.25 -2.51
C ALA A 199 7.55 -25.69 -3.59
N HIS A 200 7.18 -25.66 -4.87
CA HIS A 200 8.06 -26.08 -5.96
C HIS A 200 9.31 -25.18 -6.01
N SER A 201 10.48 -25.80 -6.18
CA SER A 201 11.78 -25.11 -6.09
C SER A 201 11.91 -23.95 -7.09
N GLU A 202 11.38 -24.10 -8.30
CA GLU A 202 11.39 -23.06 -9.33
C GLU A 202 10.53 -21.84 -8.94
N VAL A 203 9.36 -22.08 -8.33
CA VAL A 203 8.45 -21.03 -7.88
C VAL A 203 9.06 -20.28 -6.69
N LEU A 204 9.62 -21.01 -5.72
CA LEU A 204 10.35 -20.42 -4.59
C LEU A 204 11.54 -19.57 -5.06
N ALA A 205 12.30 -20.06 -6.04
CA ALA A 205 13.41 -19.31 -6.63
C ALA A 205 12.92 -18.05 -7.37
N ALA A 206 11.79 -18.11 -8.06
CA ALA A 206 11.16 -16.96 -8.69
C ALA A 206 10.72 -15.92 -7.65
N LEU A 207 9.99 -16.32 -6.60
CA LEU A 207 9.56 -15.44 -5.51
C LEU A 207 10.75 -14.79 -4.80
N ARG A 208 11.81 -15.55 -4.52
CA ARG A 208 13.03 -15.03 -3.92
C ARG A 208 13.70 -13.98 -4.82
N ARG A 209 13.84 -14.26 -6.12
CA ARG A 209 14.41 -13.30 -7.09
C ARG A 209 13.58 -12.02 -7.14
N PHE A 210 12.26 -12.14 -7.22
CA PHE A 210 11.34 -11.00 -7.22
C PHE A 210 11.51 -10.13 -5.97
N ALA A 211 11.51 -10.76 -4.79
CA ALA A 211 11.59 -10.08 -3.49
C ALA A 211 12.93 -9.36 -3.26
N ILE A 212 14.03 -9.83 -3.87
CA ILE A 212 15.36 -9.22 -3.74
C ILE A 212 15.60 -8.16 -4.84
N ALA A 213 15.13 -8.40 -6.06
CA ALA A 213 15.42 -7.53 -7.21
C ALA A 213 14.71 -6.16 -7.14
N HIS A 214 13.58 -6.07 -6.44
CA HIS A 214 12.75 -4.86 -6.44
C HIS A 214 12.69 -4.23 -5.03
N PRO A 215 13.17 -2.98 -4.85
CA PRO A 215 13.20 -2.30 -3.55
C PRO A 215 11.84 -2.17 -2.86
N HIS A 216 10.75 -2.21 -3.64
CA HIS A 216 9.37 -2.12 -3.18
C HIS A 216 8.56 -3.39 -3.48
N ALA A 217 9.22 -4.54 -3.69
CA ALA A 217 8.50 -5.80 -3.84
C ALA A 217 7.69 -6.11 -2.58
N GLU A 218 6.42 -6.42 -2.80
CA GLU A 218 5.48 -6.90 -1.80
C GLU A 218 4.72 -8.12 -2.37
N VAL A 219 4.70 -9.20 -1.59
CA VAL A 219 3.91 -10.41 -1.86
C VAL A 219 2.86 -10.52 -0.75
N ARG A 220 1.59 -10.38 -1.12
CA ARG A 220 0.44 -10.44 -0.21
C ARG A 220 -0.25 -11.80 -0.39
N LEU A 221 -0.32 -12.59 0.68
CA LEU A 221 -0.88 -13.94 0.66
C LEU A 221 -2.10 -14.05 1.60
N LEU A 222 -3.26 -14.35 1.03
CA LEU A 222 -4.43 -14.80 1.79
C LEU A 222 -4.40 -16.32 1.91
N VAL A 223 -4.46 -16.81 3.14
CA VAL A 223 -4.42 -18.22 3.52
C VAL A 223 -5.62 -18.56 4.40
N HIS A 224 -6.39 -19.57 4.04
CA HIS A 224 -7.58 -19.96 4.82
C HIS A 224 -7.23 -20.69 6.10
N ASP A 225 -6.25 -21.59 6.05
CA ASP A 225 -5.88 -22.45 7.18
C ASP A 225 -4.38 -22.29 7.52
N PRO A 226 -4.01 -21.24 8.27
CA PRO A 226 -2.60 -21.00 8.62
C PRO A 226 -2.03 -22.08 9.55
N GLU A 227 -2.85 -22.73 10.38
CA GLU A 227 -2.39 -23.79 11.29
C GLU A 227 -1.95 -25.03 10.51
N HIS A 228 -2.75 -25.44 9.51
CA HIS A 228 -2.38 -26.55 8.64
C HIS A 228 -1.08 -26.27 7.88
N VAL A 229 -0.89 -25.05 7.39
CA VAL A 229 0.33 -24.65 6.66
C VAL A 229 1.57 -24.69 7.56
N VAL A 230 1.45 -24.28 8.83
CA VAL A 230 2.53 -24.41 9.83
C VAL A 230 2.87 -25.87 10.07
N LEU A 231 1.86 -26.70 10.34
CA LEU A 231 2.04 -28.12 10.63
C LEU A 231 2.65 -28.88 9.45
N ALA A 232 2.26 -28.52 8.22
CA ALA A 232 2.81 -29.09 6.99
C ALA A 232 4.26 -28.64 6.72
N GLY A 233 4.77 -27.61 7.42
CA GLY A 233 6.14 -27.12 7.25
C GLY A 233 6.40 -26.49 5.88
N HIS A 234 5.45 -25.71 5.36
CA HIS A 234 5.49 -25.21 3.99
C HIS A 234 6.77 -24.39 3.71
N PRO A 235 7.60 -24.72 2.71
CA PRO A 235 8.90 -24.07 2.45
C PRO A 235 8.84 -22.56 2.20
N LEU A 236 7.71 -22.06 1.69
CA LEU A 236 7.48 -20.62 1.52
C LEU A 236 7.54 -19.85 2.84
N LEU A 237 7.19 -20.47 3.97
CA LEU A 237 7.32 -19.84 5.29
C LEU A 237 8.80 -19.57 5.62
N THR A 238 9.68 -20.53 5.34
CA THR A 238 11.14 -20.36 5.53
C THR A 238 11.70 -19.24 4.65
N LEU A 239 11.21 -19.09 3.42
CA LEU A 239 11.58 -17.97 2.56
C LEU A 239 11.09 -16.63 3.12
N ALA A 240 9.83 -16.58 3.56
CA ALA A 240 9.23 -15.39 4.13
C ALA A 240 9.90 -14.92 5.42
N GLN A 241 10.32 -15.84 6.28
CA GLN A 241 11.04 -15.54 7.52
C GLN A 241 12.39 -14.84 7.26
N ARG A 242 13.05 -15.14 6.13
CA ARG A 242 14.30 -14.48 5.73
C ARG A 242 14.07 -13.09 5.11
N LEU A 243 12.85 -12.80 4.66
CA LEU A 243 12.49 -11.56 3.97
C LEU A 243 11.15 -11.02 4.52
N PRO A 244 11.05 -10.73 5.84
CA PRO A 244 9.76 -10.46 6.50
C PRO A 244 9.11 -9.14 6.06
N SER A 245 9.89 -8.21 5.49
CA SER A 245 9.37 -6.96 4.90
C SER A 245 8.81 -7.13 3.49
N ARG A 246 8.96 -8.31 2.88
CA ARG A 246 8.56 -8.61 1.50
C ARG A 246 7.31 -9.50 1.42
N PHE A 247 7.07 -10.31 2.44
CA PHE A 247 5.97 -11.26 2.48
C PHE A 247 5.02 -10.90 3.60
N ALA A 248 3.77 -10.66 3.24
CA ALA A 248 2.68 -10.45 4.19
C ALA A 248 1.68 -11.59 4.07
N PHE A 249 1.25 -12.13 5.20
CA PHE A 249 0.26 -13.20 5.27
C PHE A 249 -0.94 -12.75 6.09
N ARG A 250 -2.13 -13.00 5.55
CA ARG A 250 -3.39 -12.75 6.25
C ARG A 250 -4.34 -13.93 6.07
N SER A 251 -5.28 -14.08 7.00
CA SER A 251 -6.31 -15.09 6.95
C SER A 251 -7.70 -14.46 6.94
N PRO A 252 -8.58 -14.83 5.98
CA PRO A 252 -9.93 -14.27 5.92
C PRO A 252 -10.76 -14.58 7.17
N ASN A 253 -11.41 -13.54 7.72
CA ASN A 253 -12.26 -13.68 8.91
C ASN A 253 -13.69 -14.11 8.56
N GLU A 254 -14.25 -13.59 7.46
CA GLU A 254 -15.63 -13.84 7.09
C GLU A 254 -15.84 -15.26 6.56
N ALA A 255 -16.98 -15.85 6.87
CA ALA A 255 -17.31 -17.20 6.41
C ALA A 255 -17.38 -17.28 4.88
N VAL A 256 -17.89 -16.24 4.22
CA VAL A 256 -18.00 -16.19 2.75
C VAL A 256 -16.64 -16.27 2.06
N ASP A 257 -15.63 -15.61 2.61
CA ASP A 257 -14.28 -15.62 2.05
C ASP A 257 -13.60 -16.97 2.33
N ARG A 258 -13.76 -17.53 3.54
CA ARG A 258 -13.26 -18.86 3.89
C ARG A 258 -13.88 -19.99 3.06
N GLN A 259 -15.07 -19.76 2.51
CA GLN A 259 -15.76 -20.71 1.62
C GLN A 259 -15.37 -20.55 0.15
N TYR A 260 -14.55 -19.57 -0.22
CA TYR A 260 -14.11 -19.40 -1.60
C TYR A 260 -13.36 -20.65 -2.06
N ALA A 261 -13.93 -21.34 -3.07
CA ALA A 261 -13.41 -22.61 -3.55
C ALA A 261 -12.21 -22.45 -4.50
N GLY A 262 -12.05 -21.27 -5.10
CA GLY A 262 -11.01 -21.00 -6.09
C GLY A 262 -9.67 -20.61 -5.47
N ALA A 263 -8.67 -20.46 -6.33
CA ALA A 263 -7.38 -19.90 -5.98
C ALA A 263 -6.85 -19.06 -7.14
N TYR A 264 -6.10 -18.00 -6.85
CA TYR A 264 -5.55 -17.16 -7.90
C TYR A 264 -4.30 -16.40 -7.49
N LEU A 265 -3.49 -16.09 -8.49
CA LEU A 265 -2.31 -15.24 -8.45
C LEU A 265 -2.54 -14.07 -9.41
N PHE A 266 -2.15 -12.86 -9.03
CA PHE A 266 -2.10 -11.72 -9.94
C PHE A 266 -0.90 -10.81 -9.64
N SER A 267 -0.51 -10.02 -10.64
CA SER A 267 0.63 -9.10 -10.58
C SER A 267 0.23 -7.67 -10.95
N ASP A 268 1.04 -6.71 -10.51
CA ASP A 268 0.88 -5.29 -10.82
C ASP A 268 1.07 -4.96 -12.32
N GLN A 269 1.71 -5.85 -13.09
CA GLN A 269 1.91 -5.70 -14.54
C GLN A 269 0.82 -6.38 -15.39
N GLY A 270 -0.26 -6.83 -14.76
CA GLY A 270 -1.45 -7.31 -15.45
C GLY A 270 -1.46 -8.81 -15.74
N GLY A 271 -0.47 -9.56 -15.24
CA GLY A 271 -0.49 -11.02 -15.30
C GLY A 271 -1.43 -11.62 -14.25
N PHE A 272 -2.07 -12.76 -14.58
CA PHE A 272 -2.85 -13.55 -13.64
C PHE A 272 -2.77 -15.06 -13.91
N TYR A 273 -3.08 -15.85 -12.89
CA TYR A 273 -3.46 -17.26 -12.99
C TYR A 273 -4.67 -17.48 -12.08
N HIS A 274 -5.81 -17.86 -12.65
CA HIS A 274 -7.06 -18.05 -11.92
C HIS A 274 -7.54 -19.49 -12.07
N ARG A 275 -7.83 -20.12 -10.93
CA ARG A 275 -8.38 -21.47 -10.83
C ARG A 275 -9.75 -21.41 -10.17
N PRO A 276 -10.82 -21.87 -10.85
CA PRO A 276 -12.16 -21.94 -10.25
C PRO A 276 -12.21 -22.86 -9.02
N LEU A 277 -11.40 -23.92 -9.01
CA LEU A 277 -11.21 -24.82 -7.88
C LEU A 277 -9.73 -24.84 -7.50
N GLY A 278 -9.40 -24.31 -6.32
CA GLY A 278 -8.02 -24.21 -5.83
C GLY A 278 -7.36 -25.57 -5.55
N SER A 279 -8.16 -26.62 -5.33
CA SER A 279 -7.68 -27.99 -5.16
C SER A 279 -7.21 -28.65 -6.46
N ARG A 280 -7.32 -27.96 -7.60
CA ARG A 280 -6.86 -28.43 -8.91
C ARG A 280 -5.87 -27.43 -9.50
N TYR A 281 -5.22 -27.80 -10.59
CA TYR A 281 -4.38 -26.89 -11.39
C TYR A 281 -5.10 -26.39 -12.66
N GLU A 282 -6.31 -26.90 -12.91
CA GLU A 282 -7.17 -26.48 -14.01
C GLU A 282 -7.56 -25.00 -13.86
N GLY A 283 -7.25 -24.19 -14.88
CA GLY A 283 -7.55 -22.77 -14.85
C GLY A 283 -7.05 -22.02 -16.08
N GLU A 284 -7.02 -20.70 -15.95
CA GLU A 284 -6.60 -19.79 -17.01
C GLU A 284 -5.45 -18.93 -16.52
N ALA A 285 -4.40 -18.79 -17.34
CA ALA A 285 -3.28 -17.93 -17.05
C ALA A 285 -2.94 -17.01 -18.23
N SER A 286 -2.55 -15.78 -17.94
CA SER A 286 -1.94 -14.88 -18.93
C SER A 286 -0.90 -14.02 -18.25
N VAL A 287 0.27 -13.88 -18.88
CA VAL A 287 1.33 -12.98 -18.41
C VAL A 287 1.01 -11.50 -18.60
N CYS A 288 0.03 -11.16 -19.46
CA CYS A 288 -0.39 -9.80 -19.70
C CYS A 288 -1.87 -9.74 -20.12
N ALA A 289 -2.77 -9.69 -19.14
CA ALA A 289 -4.20 -9.45 -19.31
C ALA A 289 -4.71 -8.43 -18.25
N PRO A 290 -4.39 -7.14 -18.42
CA PRO A 290 -4.55 -6.12 -17.36
C PRO A 290 -5.97 -5.97 -16.83
N ALA A 291 -6.99 -6.17 -17.67
CA ALA A 291 -8.39 -6.09 -17.25
C ALA A 291 -8.75 -7.19 -16.23
N ARG A 292 -8.31 -8.42 -16.50
CA ARG A 292 -8.57 -9.58 -15.63
C ARG A 292 -7.78 -9.51 -14.34
N ALA A 293 -6.50 -9.15 -14.40
CA ALA A 293 -5.68 -8.95 -13.20
C ALA A 293 -6.25 -7.86 -12.28
N ARG A 294 -6.75 -6.75 -12.85
CA ARG A 294 -7.42 -5.70 -12.08
C ARG A 294 -8.71 -6.19 -11.42
N GLN A 295 -9.50 -7.01 -12.11
CA GLN A 295 -10.71 -7.61 -11.55
C GLN A 295 -10.40 -8.48 -10.33
N LEU A 296 -9.35 -9.30 -10.41
CA LEU A 296 -8.89 -10.11 -9.29
C LEU A 296 -8.38 -9.25 -8.13
N GLY A 297 -7.57 -8.21 -8.42
CA GLY A 297 -7.12 -7.25 -7.42
C GLY A 297 -8.28 -6.55 -6.70
N ASN A 298 -9.29 -6.08 -7.43
CA ASN A 298 -10.50 -5.46 -6.85
C ASN A 298 -11.30 -6.41 -5.95
N THR A 299 -11.18 -7.72 -6.14
CA THR A 299 -11.79 -8.73 -5.27
C THR A 299 -10.88 -9.05 -4.09
N PHE A 300 -9.56 -9.09 -4.31
CA PHE A 300 -8.55 -9.41 -3.31
C PHE A 300 -8.40 -8.32 -2.25
N ASP A 301 -8.25 -7.06 -2.65
CA ASP A 301 -7.88 -5.96 -1.75
C ASP A 301 -8.91 -5.75 -0.61
N PRO A 302 -10.24 -5.77 -0.86
CA PRO A 302 -11.21 -5.69 0.24
C PRO A 302 -11.13 -6.86 1.21
N ILE A 303 -10.84 -8.08 0.74
CA ILE A 303 -10.68 -9.27 1.59
C ILE A 303 -9.41 -9.11 2.43
N TRP A 304 -8.32 -8.69 1.79
CA TRP A 304 -7.05 -8.42 2.43
C TRP A 304 -7.19 -7.47 3.60
N GLU A 305 -7.85 -6.33 3.42
CA GLU A 305 -7.97 -5.31 4.47
C GLU A 305 -8.76 -5.77 5.70
N ARG A 306 -9.81 -6.57 5.52
CA ARG A 306 -10.60 -7.11 6.63
C ARG A 306 -10.05 -8.42 7.23
N SER A 307 -9.02 -8.99 6.63
CA SER A 307 -8.41 -10.26 7.07
C SER A 307 -7.47 -10.05 8.25
N ARG A 308 -7.41 -11.04 9.16
CA ARG A 308 -6.48 -10.99 10.30
C ARG A 308 -5.05 -11.29 9.86
N LEU A 309 -4.05 -10.80 10.59
CA LEU A 309 -2.66 -11.20 10.40
C LEU A 309 -2.47 -12.67 10.81
N CYS A 310 -1.63 -13.40 10.09
CA CYS A 310 -1.22 -14.76 10.47
C CYS A 310 -0.04 -14.70 11.46
N ASN A 311 -0.34 -14.54 12.75
CA ASN A 311 0.68 -14.53 13.80
C ASN A 311 1.36 -15.90 13.99
N GLU A 312 0.68 -16.98 13.60
CA GLU A 312 1.14 -18.37 13.64
C GLU A 312 2.47 -18.53 12.88
N PHE A 313 2.65 -17.78 11.79
CA PHE A 313 3.85 -17.82 10.97
C PHE A 313 5.05 -17.09 11.60
N ARG A 314 4.85 -16.31 12.67
CA ARG A 314 5.92 -15.64 13.42
C ARG A 314 6.54 -16.51 14.52
N VAL A 315 5.84 -17.55 14.98
CA VAL A 315 6.21 -18.34 16.17
C VAL A 315 7.35 -19.35 15.90
N LEU A 316 7.65 -19.67 14.65
CA LEU A 316 8.66 -20.65 14.26
C LEU A 316 10.12 -20.12 14.23
N ALA A 317 10.41 -19.02 14.94
CA ALA A 317 11.75 -18.42 15.00
C ALA A 317 12.55 -18.81 16.27
N ILE A 318 12.20 -19.93 16.92
CA ILE A 318 12.92 -20.49 18.06
C ILE A 318 13.66 -21.74 17.62
#